data_AF-A0A9J5Y6G4-F1
#
_entry.id   AF-A0A9J5Y6G4-F1
#
_cell.length_a   1.000
_cell.length_b   1.000
_cell.length_c   1.000
_cell.angle_alpha   90.00
_cell.angle_beta   90.00
_cell.angle_gamma   90.00
#
_symmetry.space_group_name_H-M   'P 1'
#
loop_
_entity.id
_entity.type
_entity.pdbx_description
1 polymer ?
#
loop_
_entity_poly.entity_id
_entity_poly.type
_entity_poly.pdbx_seq_one_letter_code
_entity_poly.pdbx_strand_id
1 'polypeptide(L)'
;MGELTTGTGLNQQFGLSRACDTRWGSHYKSFNNFIIMFGSILEVLESLALEARSMDERAKALGHLEAYQTFEIAFMLHLMRDVLAITNELNKCLQKKRARYCKCHATC
;
A
#
# COMPACT_ATOMS: atom_id res chain seq x y z
N MET A 1 26.93 29.82 1.23
CA MET A 1 27.48 28.45 1.28
C MET A 1 26.66 27.65 2.29
N GLY A 2 25.88 26.67 1.82
CA GLY A 2 25.08 25.80 2.68
C GLY A 2 23.64 25.60 2.20
N GLU A 3 23.45 25.21 0.94
CA GLU A 3 22.16 24.71 0.46
C GLU A 3 21.98 23.30 1.02
N LEU A 4 21.08 23.15 2.00
CA LEU A 4 20.74 21.86 2.60
C LEU A 4 19.97 21.03 1.56
N THR A 5 20.72 20.24 0.79
CA THR A 5 20.19 19.20 -0.06
C THR A 5 19.49 18.16 0.81
N THR A 6 18.18 18.32 0.97
CA THR A 6 17.32 17.33 1.63
C THR A 6 17.10 16.16 0.67
N GLY A 7 18.14 15.32 0.55
CA GLY A 7 18.07 14.05 -0.15
C GLY A 7 16.99 13.18 0.49
N THR A 8 15.88 13.01 -0.23
CA THR A 8 14.74 12.22 0.22
C THR A 8 15.03 10.75 -0.10
N GLY A 9 15.80 10.11 0.79
CA GLY A 9 16.22 8.72 0.65
C GLY A 9 15.07 7.72 0.72
N LEU A 10 15.32 6.54 0.14
CA LEU A 10 14.53 5.31 -0.01
C LEU A 10 13.55 4.95 1.13
N ASN A 11 13.72 5.51 2.32
CA ASN A 11 12.90 5.28 3.50
C ASN A 11 11.46 5.82 3.37
N GLN A 12 11.16 6.63 2.34
CA GLN A 12 9.77 7.05 2.00
C GLN A 12 9.08 6.14 0.98
N GLN A 13 9.79 5.19 0.38
CA GLN A 13 9.22 4.26 -0.61
C GLN A 13 8.16 3.37 0.06
N PHE A 14 8.42 2.96 1.31
CA PHE A 14 7.53 2.13 2.12
C PHE A 14 6.84 2.87 3.28
N GLY A 15 7.13 4.16 3.48
CA GLY A 15 6.54 4.97 4.56
C GLY A 15 5.08 5.36 4.32
N LEU A 16 4.33 5.53 5.42
CA LEU A 16 2.97 6.09 5.41
C LEU A 16 2.96 7.45 4.70
N SER A 17 2.03 7.63 3.76
CA SER A 17 1.93 8.85 2.96
C SER A 17 1.49 10.05 3.83
N ARG A 18 2.00 11.25 3.55
CA ARG A 18 1.61 12.49 4.26
C ARG A 18 0.10 12.71 4.15
N ALA A 19 -0.50 13.33 5.18
CA ALA A 19 -1.95 13.58 5.29
C ALA A 19 -2.59 14.38 4.12
N CYS A 20 -1.78 14.99 3.25
CA CYS A 20 -2.24 15.73 2.07
C CYS A 20 -2.23 14.92 0.76
N ASP A 21 -1.62 13.73 0.72
CA ASP A 21 -1.87 12.82 -0.40
C ASP A 21 -3.32 12.35 -0.27
N THR A 22 -4.14 12.69 -1.26
CA THR A 22 -5.58 12.43 -1.20
C THR A 22 -5.86 10.98 -0.82
N ARG A 23 -6.93 10.76 -0.05
CA ARG A 23 -7.26 9.45 0.54
C ARG A 23 -7.01 8.27 -0.42
N TRP A 24 -7.41 8.37 -1.68
CA TRP A 24 -7.19 7.31 -2.68
C TRP A 24 -5.73 7.04 -3.07
N GLY A 25 -4.88 8.07 -3.11
CA GLY A 25 -3.47 7.92 -3.41
C GLY A 25 -2.71 7.23 -2.29
N SER A 26 -3.03 7.56 -1.03
CA SER A 26 -2.45 6.87 0.12
C SER A 26 -2.96 5.42 0.23
N HIS A 27 -4.25 5.17 -0.02
CA HIS A 27 -4.80 3.81 -0.08
C HIS A 27 -4.10 2.95 -1.13
N TYR A 28 -3.95 3.44 -2.37
CA TYR A 28 -3.24 2.72 -3.42
C TYR A 28 -1.79 2.42 -3.04
N LYS A 29 -1.05 3.41 -2.51
CA LYS A 29 0.35 3.22 -2.12
C LYS A 29 0.50 2.20 -0.99
N SER A 30 -0.31 2.30 0.06
CA SER A 30 -0.27 1.34 1.17
C SER A 30 -0.60 -0.07 0.72
N PHE A 31 -1.62 -0.23 -0.13
CA PHE A 31 -2.05 -1.54 -0.61
C PHE A 31 -1.01 -2.15 -1.57
N ASN A 32 -0.42 -1.34 -2.45
CA ASN A 32 0.67 -1.80 -3.32
C ASN A 32 1.90 -2.22 -2.50
N ASN A 33 2.21 -1.51 -1.41
CA ASN A 33 3.30 -1.90 -0.50
C ASN A 33 2.98 -3.21 0.23
N PHE A 34 1.73 -3.43 0.63
CA PHE A 34 1.30 -4.71 1.20
C PHE A 34 1.54 -5.88 0.23
N ILE A 35 1.21 -5.71 -1.05
CA ILE A 35 1.46 -6.72 -2.09
C ILE A 35 2.96 -7.00 -2.25
N ILE A 36 3.81 -5.95 -2.24
CA ILE A 36 5.27 -6.12 -2.33
C ILE A 36 5.81 -6.91 -1.13
N MET A 37 5.29 -6.63 0.07
CA MET A 37 5.69 -7.32 1.31
C MET A 37 5.01 -8.67 1.51
N PHE A 38 4.13 -9.09 0.59
CA PHE A 38 3.31 -10.28 0.80
C PHE A 38 4.15 -11.54 1.02
N GLY A 39 5.25 -11.69 0.28
CA GLY A 39 6.21 -12.78 0.52
C GLY A 39 6.76 -12.79 1.95
N SER A 40 7.22 -11.64 2.46
CA SER A 40 7.71 -11.53 3.84
C SER A 40 6.63 -11.79 4.89
N ILE A 41 5.37 -11.48 4.61
CA ILE A 41 4.26 -11.83 5.50
C ILE A 41 4.10 -13.36 5.59
N LEU A 42 4.18 -14.06 4.45
CA LEU A 42 4.13 -15.53 4.43
C LEU A 42 5.32 -16.15 5.18
N GLU A 43 6.53 -15.63 4.98
CA GLU A 43 7.74 -16.08 5.69
C GLU A 43 7.62 -15.91 7.21
N VAL A 44 7.06 -14.78 7.67
CA VAL A 44 6.80 -14.55 9.09
C VAL A 44 5.74 -15.51 9.63
N LEU A 45 4.66 -15.78 8.89
CA LEU A 45 3.64 -16.74 9.30
C LEU A 45 4.19 -18.17 9.40
N GLU A 46 5.04 -18.57 8.46
CA GLU A 46 5.75 -19.85 8.51
C GLU A 46 6.67 -19.92 9.74
N SER A 47 7.44 -18.86 9.99
CA SER A 47 8.33 -18.78 11.15
C SER A 47 7.55 -18.87 12.47
N LEU A 48 6.41 -18.18 12.57
CA LEU A 48 5.51 -18.27 13.73
C LEU A 48 4.93 -19.67 13.92
N ALA A 49 4.64 -20.40 12.84
CA ALA A 49 4.19 -21.78 12.92
C ALA A 49 5.29 -22.74 13.42
N LEU A 50 6.54 -22.48 13.04
CA LEU A 50 7.71 -23.27 13.47
C LEU A 50 8.08 -23.00 14.95
N GLU A 51 7.99 -21.74 15.39
CA GLU A 51 8.38 -21.30 16.74
C GLU A 51 7.23 -21.33 17.77
N ALA A 52 6.06 -21.82 17.37
CA ALA A 52 4.87 -21.85 18.22
C ALA A 52 5.09 -22.61 19.54
N ARG A 53 4.64 -22.03 20.65
CA ARG A 53 4.78 -22.61 22.00
C ARG A 53 3.67 -23.60 22.33
N SER A 54 2.60 -23.58 21.55
CA SER A 54 1.46 -24.49 21.70
C SER A 54 0.94 -24.96 20.34
N MET A 55 0.25 -26.10 20.36
CA MET A 55 -0.42 -26.63 19.17
C MET A 55 -1.50 -25.68 18.62
N ASP A 56 -2.16 -24.93 19.50
CA ASP A 56 -3.16 -23.93 19.11
C ASP A 56 -2.53 -22.74 18.36
N GLU A 57 -1.43 -22.18 18.89
CA GLU A 57 -0.67 -21.12 18.20
C GLU A 57 -0.19 -21.59 16.81
N ARG A 58 0.33 -22.83 16.74
CA ARG A 58 0.78 -23.43 15.47
C ARG A 58 -0.37 -23.59 14.47
N ALA A 59 -1.51 -24.11 14.92
CA ALA A 59 -2.67 -24.32 14.07
C ALA A 59 -3.22 -23.00 13.51
N LYS A 60 -3.24 -21.93 14.31
CA LYS A 60 -3.63 -20.59 13.86
C LYS A 60 -2.67 -20.05 12.81
N ALA A 61 -1.36 -20.11 13.06
CA ALA A 61 -0.36 -19.62 12.11
C ALA A 61 -0.44 -20.36 10.76
N LEU A 62 -0.56 -21.70 10.78
CA LEU A 62 -0.75 -22.50 9.56
C LEU A 62 -2.07 -22.20 8.87
N GLY A 63 -3.18 -22.08 9.62
CA GLY A 63 -4.48 -21.74 9.04
C GLY A 63 -4.47 -20.38 8.33
N HIS A 64 -3.75 -19.40 8.88
CA HIS A 64 -3.53 -18.11 8.20
C HIS A 64 -2.66 -18.26 6.96
N LEU A 65 -1.55 -19.00 7.04
CA LEU A 65 -0.65 -19.24 5.91
C LEU A 65 -1.40 -19.89 4.73
N GLU A 66 -2.17 -20.95 5.01
CA GLU A 66 -3.00 -21.65 4.02
C GLU A 66 -4.04 -20.72 3.41
N ALA A 67 -4.75 -19.93 4.23
CA ALA A 67 -5.75 -18.98 3.75
C ALA A 67 -5.12 -17.94 2.79
N TYR A 68 -3.96 -17.38 3.14
CA TYR A 68 -3.26 -16.40 2.29
C TYR A 68 -2.74 -16.99 0.98
N GLN A 69 -2.49 -18.29 0.92
CA GLN A 69 -2.04 -18.98 -0.30
C GLN A 69 -3.20 -19.46 -1.19
N THR A 70 -4.46 -19.22 -0.80
CA THR A 70 -5.61 -19.55 -1.66
C THR A 70 -5.68 -18.67 -2.91
N PHE A 71 -6.22 -19.24 -3.99
CA PHE A 71 -6.49 -18.50 -5.22
C PHE A 71 -7.43 -17.31 -4.98
N GLU A 72 -8.43 -17.46 -4.11
CA GLU A 72 -9.39 -16.40 -3.80
C GLU A 72 -8.69 -15.15 -3.22
N ILE A 73 -7.78 -15.35 -2.27
CA ILE A 73 -6.99 -14.24 -1.70
C ILE A 73 -6.08 -13.62 -2.76
N ALA A 74 -5.35 -14.43 -3.52
CA ALA A 74 -4.47 -13.92 -4.59
C ALA A 74 -5.27 -13.10 -5.62
N PHE A 75 -6.41 -13.61 -6.07
CA PHE A 75 -7.30 -12.93 -6.99
C PHE A 75 -7.83 -11.61 -6.41
N MET A 76 -8.31 -11.62 -5.17
CA MET A 76 -8.79 -10.41 -4.50
C MET A 76 -7.69 -9.34 -4.34
N LEU A 77 -6.45 -9.74 -4.02
CA LEU A 77 -5.31 -8.82 -3.92
C LEU A 77 -5.03 -8.14 -5.27
N HIS A 78 -5.00 -8.91 -6.36
CA HIS A 78 -4.80 -8.34 -7.70
C HIS A 78 -5.97 -7.45 -8.12
N LEU A 79 -7.21 -7.90 -7.91
CA LEU A 79 -8.41 -7.12 -8.26
C LEU A 79 -8.45 -5.79 -7.49
N MET A 80 -8.22 -5.80 -6.19
CA MET A 80 -8.21 -4.59 -5.38
C MET A 80 -7.09 -3.63 -5.79
N ARG A 81 -5.92 -4.14 -6.15
CA ARG A 81 -4.82 -3.30 -6.66
C ARG A 81 -5.24 -2.54 -7.91
N ASP A 82 -5.87 -3.23 -8.85
CA ASP A 82 -6.24 -2.63 -10.14
C ASP A 82 -7.37 -1.60 -9.97
N VAL A 83 -8.38 -1.91 -9.15
CA VAL A 83 -9.44 -0.96 -8.79
C VAL A 83 -8.83 0.30 -8.15
N LEU A 84 -7.96 0.14 -7.15
CA LEU A 84 -7.31 1.26 -6.49
C LEU A 84 -6.40 2.05 -7.45
N ALA A 85 -5.72 1.39 -8.39
CA ALA A 85 -4.90 2.04 -9.40
C ALA A 85 -5.76 2.95 -10.30
N ILE A 86 -6.86 2.43 -10.82
CA ILE A 86 -7.80 3.18 -11.68
C ILE A 86 -8.40 4.35 -10.90
N THR A 87 -8.89 4.12 -9.68
CA THR A 87 -9.46 5.17 -8.83
C THR A 87 -8.43 6.27 -8.53
N ASN A 88 -7.18 5.89 -8.25
CA ASN A 88 -6.10 6.84 -7.99
C ASN A 88 -5.77 7.69 -9.22
N GLU A 89 -5.67 7.09 -10.41
CA GLU A 89 -5.41 7.83 -11.64
C GLU A 89 -6.56 8.78 -12.00
N LEU A 90 -7.81 8.34 -11.88
CA LEU A 90 -8.98 9.20 -12.06
C LEU A 90 -8.94 10.39 -11.08
N ASN A 91 -8.66 10.11 -9.81
CA ASN A 91 -8.56 11.14 -8.76
C ASN A 91 -7.44 12.15 -9.06
N LYS A 92 -6.26 11.72 -9.52
CA LYS A 92 -5.18 12.61 -9.98
C LYS A 92 -5.62 13.47 -11.16
N CYS A 93 -6.29 12.90 -12.16
CA CYS A 93 -6.81 13.62 -13.32
C CYS A 93 -7.81 14.71 -12.93
N LEU A 94 -8.76 14.39 -12.04
CA LEU A 94 -9.76 15.34 -11.55
C LEU A 94 -9.12 16.49 -10.76
N GLN A 95 -8.12 16.21 -9.93
CA GLN A 95 -7.39 17.24 -9.19
C GLN A 95 -6.64 18.20 -10.11
N LYS A 96 -5.95 17.69 -11.14
CA LYS A 96 -5.29 18.54 -12.15
C LYS A 96 -6.29 19.45 -12.87
N LYS A 97 -7.51 18.98 -13.13
CA LYS A 97 -8.59 19.80 -13.70
C LYS A 97 -9.04 20.89 -12.72
N ARG A 98 -9.30 20.56 -11.46
CA ARG A 98 -9.70 21.51 -10.43
C ARG A 98 -8.63 22.58 -10.17
N ALA A 99 -7.36 22.18 -10.06
CA ALA A 99 -6.26 23.11 -9.86
C ALA A 99 -6.10 24.09 -11.03
N ARG A 100 -6.30 23.64 -12.28
CA ARG A 100 -6.34 24.52 -13.46
C ARG A 100 -7.50 25.52 -13.41
N TYR A 101 -8.70 25.05 -13.07
CA TYR A 101 -9.88 25.92 -12.93
C TYR A 101 -9.69 27.00 -11.86
N CYS A 102 -9.21 26.63 -10.67
CA CYS A 102 -8.93 27.59 -9.61
C CYS A 102 -7.84 28.60 -10.00
N LYS A 103 -6.81 28.19 -10.74
CA LYS A 103 -5.78 29.11 -11.26
C LYS A 103 -6.34 30.11 -12.26
N CYS A 104 -7.16 29.66 -13.22
CA CYS A 104 -7.77 30.55 -14.22
C CYS A 104 -8.69 31.60 -13.57
N HIS A 105 -9.45 31.21 -12.53
CA HIS A 105 -10.34 32.15 -11.82
C HIS A 105 -9.58 33.12 -10.91
N ALA A 106 -8.45 32.73 -10.31
CA ALA A 106 -7.66 33.62 -9.45
C ALA A 106 -6.86 34.69 -10.24
N THR A 107 -6.77 34.54 -11.56
CA THR A 107 -6.07 35.47 -12.47
C THR A 107 -7.02 36.38 -13.27
N CYS A 108 -8.33 36.32 -13.02
CA CYS A 108 -9.33 37.25 -13.58
C CYS A 108 -9.69 38.33 -12.56
#